data_AF-A0A3D6D2H7-F1
#
_entry.id   AF-A0A3D6D2H7-F1
#
_cell.length_a   1.000
_cell.length_b   1.000
_cell.length_c   1.000
_cell.angle_alpha   90.00
_cell.angle_beta   90.00
_cell.angle_gamma   90.00
#
_symmetry.space_group_name_H-M   'P 1'
#
loop_
_entity.id
_entity.type
_entity.pdbx_description
1 polymer ?
#
loop_
_entity_poly.entity_id
_entity_poly.type
_entity_poly.pdbx_seq_one_letter_code
_entity_poly.pdbx_strand_id
1 'polypeptide(L)'
;VKKFQLGYAPLTWDGTLRWSRSRKHDPKLLEQAGLVIRKEEGNDYYDRFRGRLMFPINDVQGRPIGFSGRIIEGDASKGAKYVNSPETLLFKKGQVIYGLDKAKRAILDAKSAVICEGQLDLIACHTAGIENVVAPQGTALTLQHARLVKRYADEIVLCFDSDKAGTDAALRSMDDLINSGLNLRVANVPAPHDPDSFIAEQGSDAFRDLVTKAEGFFDFLLRYLHSAFPQASDKDRMAIVHGMGTAVMKTGNAVLIDTYAQKTAHLINVDVTSIRAEFKKTNRAPDFSSGPPLEDIQIPEEDFEPLPYCSSKEYWLMKWVLTEEEEEPLEWLFAHLDLQWVRHPVVKEVLLAALDAHAEHKKPATTLILPQCQHPGAERFITEAVAEAHEFPNRERQCRDYVLLLRDKYIEQEIQHQKNQLVSDQASEEKQLEITRVLMDLRRLKVEPLSPLADS
;
A
#
# COMPACT_ATOMS: atom_id res chain seq x y z
N VAL A 1 0.66 6.99 21.87
CA VAL A 1 1.69 8.08 21.80
C VAL A 1 2.93 7.78 22.63
N LYS A 2 2.91 7.85 23.98
CA LYS A 2 4.12 7.72 24.82
C LYS A 2 4.92 6.42 24.59
N LYS A 3 4.25 5.26 24.55
CA LYS A 3 4.89 3.93 24.33
C LYS A 3 5.73 3.91 23.05
N PHE A 4 5.23 4.52 21.97
CA PHE A 4 5.88 4.55 20.65
C PHE A 4 6.71 5.81 20.38
N GLN A 5 6.79 6.73 21.35
CA GLN A 5 7.56 7.98 21.23
C GLN A 5 7.18 8.78 19.97
N LEU A 6 5.90 8.75 19.58
CA LEU A 6 5.44 9.45 18.38
C LEU A 6 5.71 10.95 18.51
N GLY A 7 6.16 11.57 17.41
CA GLY A 7 6.50 12.98 17.34
C GLY A 7 5.89 13.68 16.13
N TYR A 8 6.20 14.96 15.95
CA TYR A 8 5.78 15.74 14.79
C TYR A 8 6.98 16.51 14.23
N ALA A 9 7.20 16.41 12.93
CA ALA A 9 8.15 17.22 12.19
C ALA A 9 7.38 18.40 11.55
N PRO A 10 7.59 19.65 12.02
CA PRO A 10 6.89 20.82 11.49
C PRO A 10 7.08 21.00 9.98
N LEU A 11 6.13 21.66 9.32
CA LEU A 11 6.24 22.03 7.90
C LEU A 11 7.22 23.21 7.71
N THR A 12 8.50 22.95 7.95
CA THR A 12 9.59 23.92 7.81
C THR A 12 10.77 23.29 7.10
N TRP A 13 11.53 24.08 6.33
CA TRP A 13 12.69 23.58 5.57
C TRP A 13 13.95 23.37 6.43
N ASP A 14 14.01 23.93 7.64
CA ASP A 14 15.23 24.05 8.43
C ASP A 14 15.03 23.89 9.95
N GLY A 15 13.91 23.31 10.40
CA GLY A 15 13.60 23.20 11.84
C GLY A 15 14.62 22.34 12.61
N THR A 16 14.92 21.16 12.09
CA THR A 16 15.92 20.21 12.57
C THR A 16 17.32 20.81 12.45
N LEU A 17 17.61 21.49 11.33
CA LEU A 17 18.88 22.19 11.14
C LEU A 17 19.09 23.31 12.16
N ARG A 18 18.08 24.16 12.42
CA ARG A 18 18.15 25.23 13.43
C ARG A 18 18.36 24.65 14.83
N TRP A 19 17.59 23.62 15.19
CA TRP A 19 17.78 22.93 16.47
C TRP A 19 19.20 22.35 16.59
N SER A 20 19.66 21.67 15.55
CA SER A 20 21.00 21.06 15.47
C SER A 20 22.13 22.09 15.64
N ARG A 21 22.04 23.22 14.92
CA ARG A 21 22.98 24.34 15.04
C ARG A 21 23.01 24.91 16.46
N SER A 22 21.85 25.06 17.11
CA SER A 22 21.78 25.52 18.52
C SER A 22 22.48 24.56 19.49
N ARG A 23 22.58 23.27 19.13
CA ARG A 23 23.27 22.21 19.87
C ARG A 23 24.71 21.97 19.42
N LYS A 24 25.22 22.74 18.44
CA LYS A 24 26.57 22.64 17.87
C LYS A 24 26.88 21.27 17.25
N HIS A 25 25.89 20.61 16.66
CA HIS A 25 26.12 19.39 15.88
C HIS A 25 26.60 19.70 14.46
N ASP A 26 27.44 18.83 13.90
CA ASP A 26 27.94 18.94 12.52
C ASP A 26 26.81 18.56 11.52
N PRO A 27 26.44 19.44 10.56
CA PRO A 27 25.48 19.13 9.52
C PRO A 27 25.79 17.86 8.72
N LYS A 28 27.07 17.53 8.51
CA LYS A 28 27.46 16.28 7.82
C LYS A 28 27.05 15.04 8.61
N LEU A 29 27.12 15.09 9.93
CA LEU A 29 26.65 13.99 10.78
C LEU A 29 25.13 13.82 10.68
N LEU A 30 24.38 14.91 10.54
CA LEU A 30 22.93 14.85 10.35
C LEU A 30 22.56 14.25 8.99
N GLU A 31 23.33 14.56 7.95
CA GLU A 31 23.16 13.97 6.62
C GLU A 31 23.42 12.46 6.68
N GLN A 32 24.53 12.04 7.31
CA GLN A 32 24.87 10.63 7.51
C GLN A 32 23.83 9.87 8.36
N ALA A 33 23.21 10.55 9.33
CA ALA A 33 22.10 10.03 10.11
C ALA A 33 20.76 10.04 9.35
N GLY A 34 20.72 10.58 8.13
CA GLY A 34 19.54 10.65 7.29
C GLY A 34 18.49 11.67 7.76
N LEU A 35 18.85 12.64 8.60
CA LEU A 35 17.92 13.64 9.13
C LEU A 35 17.77 14.87 8.20
N VAL A 36 18.79 15.16 7.41
CA VAL A 36 18.83 16.30 6.47
C VAL A 36 19.30 15.83 5.09
N ILE A 37 18.99 16.60 4.07
CA ILE A 37 19.41 16.39 2.68
C ILE A 37 20.31 17.56 2.30
N ARG A 38 21.45 17.27 1.69
CA ARG A 38 22.30 18.30 1.10
C ARG A 38 21.72 18.78 -0.23
N LYS A 39 21.73 20.09 -0.48
CA LYS A 39 21.32 20.65 -1.78
C LYS A 39 22.37 20.28 -2.85
N GLU A 40 21.90 20.02 -4.08
CA GLU A 40 22.77 19.67 -5.22
C GLU A 40 23.72 20.83 -5.56
N GLU A 41 23.21 22.06 -5.53
CA GLU A 41 24.00 23.27 -5.69
C GLU A 41 24.30 23.92 -4.33
N GLY A 42 25.59 23.99 -3.97
CA GLY A 42 26.10 24.65 -2.78
C GLY A 42 26.49 23.71 -1.63
N ASN A 43 26.66 24.31 -0.44
CA ASN A 43 27.06 23.60 0.79
C ASN A 43 25.99 23.71 1.89
N ASP A 44 24.74 23.85 1.46
CA ASP A 44 23.59 24.07 2.34
C ASP A 44 22.71 22.81 2.39
N TYR A 45 21.93 22.70 3.46
CA TYR A 45 21.14 21.51 3.79
C TYR A 45 19.69 21.91 4.01
N TYR A 46 18.77 20.95 3.90
CA TYR A 46 17.39 21.11 4.32
C TYR A 46 16.89 19.87 5.06
N ASP A 47 15.91 20.05 5.94
CA ASP A 47 15.30 18.98 6.73
C ASP A 47 14.68 17.92 5.83
N ARG A 48 14.88 16.63 6.09
CA ARG A 48 14.23 15.56 5.31
C ARG A 48 12.75 15.42 5.63
N PHE A 49 12.42 15.46 6.92
CA PHE A 49 11.05 15.26 7.41
C PHE A 49 10.40 16.62 7.65
N ARG A 50 9.27 16.86 6.99
CA ARG A 50 8.55 18.15 7.01
C ARG A 50 7.04 17.90 6.93
N GLY A 51 6.26 18.48 7.82
CA GLY A 51 4.80 18.30 7.88
C GLY A 51 4.37 16.87 8.16
N ARG A 52 5.14 16.12 8.97
CA ARG A 52 5.00 14.66 9.12
C ARG A 52 4.79 14.23 10.56
N LEU A 53 3.84 13.31 10.78
CA LEU A 53 3.78 12.47 11.97
C LEU A 53 5.00 11.54 11.97
N MET A 54 5.78 11.58 13.04
CA MET A 54 7.07 10.90 13.15
C MET A 54 6.97 9.64 14.01
N PHE A 55 7.47 8.54 13.47
CA PHE A 55 7.61 7.24 14.11
C PHE A 55 9.11 6.94 14.29
N PRO A 56 9.65 7.04 15.51
CA PRO A 56 11.03 6.63 15.77
C PRO A 56 11.22 5.14 15.53
N ILE A 57 12.20 4.78 14.71
CA ILE A 57 12.60 3.40 14.48
C ILE A 57 13.70 3.08 15.48
N ASN A 58 13.44 2.12 16.36
CA ASN A 58 14.35 1.75 17.43
C ASN A 58 15.07 0.44 17.14
N ASP A 59 16.29 0.30 17.64
CA ASP A 59 16.96 -0.99 17.73
C ASP A 59 16.35 -1.87 18.83
N VAL A 60 16.83 -3.11 18.99
CA VAL A 60 16.34 -4.07 20.01
C VAL A 60 16.48 -3.60 21.47
N GLN A 61 17.33 -2.60 21.71
CA GLN A 61 17.55 -1.99 23.03
C GLN A 61 16.63 -0.78 23.27
N GLY A 62 15.87 -0.34 22.26
CA GLY A 62 14.98 0.82 22.34
C GLY A 62 15.67 2.14 22.00
N ARG A 63 16.86 2.12 21.39
CA ARG A 63 17.58 3.33 20.97
C ARG A 63 17.10 3.75 19.58
N PRO A 64 16.72 5.03 19.36
CA PRO A 64 16.36 5.51 18.03
C PRO A 64 17.55 5.42 17.06
N ILE A 65 17.33 4.76 15.92
CA ILE A 65 18.33 4.55 14.86
C ILE A 65 17.87 5.11 13.50
N GLY A 66 16.61 5.50 13.39
CA GLY A 66 16.03 6.12 12.21
C GLY A 66 14.61 6.58 12.49
N PHE A 67 13.92 7.06 11.44
CA PHE A 67 12.54 7.52 11.53
C PHE A 67 11.74 7.09 10.31
N SER A 68 10.44 6.85 10.52
CA SER A 68 9.44 6.92 9.46
C SER A 68 8.57 8.16 9.68
N GLY A 69 8.15 8.80 8.59
CA GLY A 69 7.35 10.02 8.62
C GLY A 69 6.14 9.90 7.71
N ARG A 70 4.93 9.94 8.27
CA ARG A 70 3.67 10.00 7.52
C ARG A 70 3.26 11.46 7.32
N ILE A 71 2.99 11.87 6.08
CA ILE A 71 2.53 13.25 5.82
C ILE A 71 1.17 13.50 6.50
N ILE A 72 1.08 14.61 7.22
CA ILE A 72 -0.16 15.10 7.85
C ILE A 72 -0.42 16.58 7.54
N GLU A 73 0.61 17.32 7.16
CA GLU A 73 0.54 18.73 6.76
C GLU A 73 1.36 18.93 5.47
N GLY A 74 0.81 19.68 4.52
CA GLY A 74 1.39 19.87 3.19
C GLY A 74 0.79 18.97 2.11
N ASP A 75 1.33 19.09 0.89
CA ASP A 75 0.76 18.45 -0.29
C ASP A 75 1.19 16.97 -0.41
N ALA A 76 0.30 16.06 -0.05
CA ALA A 76 0.52 14.62 -0.18
C ALA A 76 0.62 14.15 -1.64
N SER A 77 0.26 14.97 -2.63
CA SER A 77 0.46 14.66 -4.06
C SER A 77 1.86 14.98 -4.57
N LYS A 78 2.68 15.70 -3.79
CA LYS A 78 4.06 16.07 -4.15
C LYS A 78 5.14 15.17 -3.54
N GLY A 79 4.77 14.07 -2.88
CA GLY A 79 5.73 13.14 -2.32
C GLY A 79 5.08 11.93 -1.65
N ALA A 80 5.90 10.96 -1.25
CA ALA A 80 5.39 9.71 -0.69
C ALA A 80 4.61 9.93 0.62
N LYS A 81 3.47 9.22 0.75
CA LYS A 81 2.62 9.18 1.95
C LYS A 81 3.45 8.86 3.20
N TYR A 82 4.37 7.90 3.07
CA TYR A 82 5.39 7.57 4.06
C TYR A 82 6.79 7.82 3.49
N VAL A 83 7.66 8.38 4.32
CA VAL A 83 9.10 8.51 4.04
C VAL A 83 9.86 7.87 5.18
N ASN A 84 10.73 6.93 4.87
CA ASN A 84 11.64 6.33 5.85
C ASN A 84 13.00 7.02 5.77
N SER A 85 13.75 7.00 6.87
CA SER A 85 15.18 7.28 6.84
C SER A 85 15.87 6.45 5.74
N PRO A 86 16.88 7.02 5.05
CA PRO A 86 17.70 6.24 4.14
C PRO A 86 18.50 5.19 4.91
N GLU A 87 19.15 4.28 4.18
CA GLU A 87 20.14 3.38 4.77
C GLU A 87 21.25 4.20 5.44
N THR A 88 21.61 3.88 6.68
CA THR A 88 22.69 4.53 7.43
C THR A 88 23.63 3.49 8.04
N LEU A 89 24.62 3.94 8.80
CA LEU A 89 25.44 3.05 9.64
C LEU A 89 24.64 2.41 10.76
N LEU A 90 23.56 3.06 11.22
CA LEU A 90 22.74 2.59 12.34
C LEU A 90 21.47 1.87 11.89
N PHE A 91 20.99 2.16 10.68
CA PHE A 91 19.71 1.67 10.18
C PHE A 91 19.89 0.99 8.83
N LYS A 92 19.63 -0.32 8.82
CA LYS A 92 19.52 -1.15 7.63
C LYS A 92 18.10 -1.70 7.53
N LYS A 93 17.31 -1.27 6.55
CA LYS A 93 15.87 -1.59 6.45
C LYS A 93 15.62 -3.09 6.46
N GLY A 94 16.45 -3.85 5.74
CA GLY A 94 16.34 -5.30 5.66
C GLY A 94 16.80 -6.07 6.91
N GLN A 95 17.24 -5.39 7.98
CA GLN A 95 17.72 -6.02 9.22
C GLN A 95 17.00 -5.50 10.47
N VAL A 96 16.08 -4.54 10.33
CA VAL A 96 15.41 -3.86 11.43
C VAL A 96 13.92 -4.00 11.26
N ILE A 97 13.26 -4.58 12.26
CA ILE A 97 11.81 -4.73 12.28
C ILE A 97 11.22 -3.80 13.35
N TYR A 98 10.24 -2.99 12.95
CA TYR A 98 9.65 -1.97 13.80
C TYR A 98 8.82 -2.59 14.93
N GLY A 99 8.88 -1.96 16.10
CA GLY A 99 8.16 -2.39 17.30
C GLY A 99 8.80 -3.53 18.06
N LEU A 100 9.88 -4.15 17.58
CA LEU A 100 10.52 -5.29 18.26
C LEU A 100 11.02 -4.96 19.68
N ASP A 101 11.50 -3.74 19.89
CA ASP A 101 11.92 -3.26 21.21
C ASP A 101 10.80 -3.31 22.25
N LYS A 102 9.55 -3.14 21.80
CA LYS A 102 8.32 -3.20 22.60
C LYS A 102 7.73 -4.62 22.64
N ALA A 103 7.82 -5.35 21.53
CA ALA A 103 7.14 -6.63 21.34
C ALA A 103 7.92 -7.84 21.86
N LYS A 104 9.26 -7.76 22.03
CA LYS A 104 10.13 -8.91 22.34
C LYS A 104 9.65 -9.77 23.51
N ARG A 105 9.11 -9.17 24.58
CA ARG A 105 8.62 -9.92 25.74
C ARG A 105 7.32 -10.64 25.42
N ALA A 106 6.37 -9.95 24.79
CA ALA A 106 5.10 -10.53 24.36
C ALA A 106 5.31 -11.64 23.33
N ILE A 107 6.29 -11.51 22.43
CA ILE A 107 6.67 -12.56 21.47
C ILE A 107 7.17 -13.81 22.20
N LEU A 108 8.06 -13.65 23.19
CA LEU A 108 8.56 -14.76 24.01
C LEU A 108 7.41 -15.47 24.77
N ASP A 109 6.52 -14.68 25.37
CA ASP A 109 5.40 -15.21 26.17
C ASP A 109 4.36 -15.92 25.28
N ALA A 110 4.06 -15.38 24.09
CA ALA A 110 3.16 -15.99 23.11
C ALA A 110 3.81 -17.13 22.31
N LYS A 111 5.14 -17.23 22.32
CA LYS A 111 5.96 -18.12 21.48
C LYS A 111 5.71 -17.92 19.98
N SER A 112 5.18 -16.76 19.59
CA SER A 112 4.88 -16.39 18.21
C SER A 112 4.97 -14.89 18.03
N ALA A 113 5.43 -14.46 16.86
CA ALA A 113 5.38 -13.08 16.42
C ALA A 113 4.32 -12.91 15.32
N VAL A 114 3.48 -11.90 15.43
CA VAL A 114 2.57 -11.48 14.35
C VAL A 114 3.26 -10.41 13.52
N ILE A 115 3.23 -10.54 12.20
CA ILE A 115 3.82 -9.56 11.28
C ILE A 115 2.72 -8.90 10.47
N CYS A 116 2.50 -7.61 10.70
CA CYS A 116 1.60 -6.76 9.91
C CYS A 116 2.40 -5.94 8.88
N GLU A 117 1.71 -5.31 7.93
CA GLU A 117 2.36 -4.54 6.85
C GLU A 117 2.96 -3.21 7.34
N GLY A 118 2.19 -2.44 8.11
CA GLY A 118 2.54 -1.07 8.48
C GLY A 118 2.80 -0.84 9.97
N GLN A 119 3.42 0.31 10.27
CA GLN A 119 3.59 0.74 11.66
C GLN A 119 2.27 1.07 12.35
N LEU A 120 1.26 1.53 11.60
CA LEU A 120 -0.05 1.87 12.15
C LEU A 120 -0.82 0.63 12.59
N ASP A 121 -0.86 -0.41 11.76
CA ASP A 121 -1.50 -1.69 12.08
C ASP A 121 -0.90 -2.30 13.35
N LEU A 122 0.44 -2.24 13.44
CA LEU A 122 1.15 -2.64 14.64
C LEU A 122 0.71 -1.80 15.86
N ILE A 123 0.66 -0.48 15.72
CA ILE A 123 0.28 0.41 16.84
C ILE A 123 -1.18 0.16 17.25
N ALA A 124 -2.08 -0.10 16.30
CA ALA A 124 -3.47 -0.46 16.54
C ALA A 124 -3.56 -1.77 17.35
N CYS A 125 -2.85 -2.81 16.90
CA CYS A 125 -2.75 -4.08 17.62
C CYS A 125 -2.24 -3.90 19.06
N HIS A 126 -1.15 -3.14 19.24
CA HIS A 126 -0.60 -2.86 20.57
C HIS A 126 -1.57 -2.06 21.44
N THR A 127 -2.35 -1.14 20.86
CA THR A 127 -3.36 -0.36 21.58
C THR A 127 -4.53 -1.25 22.02
N ALA A 128 -4.81 -2.30 21.26
CA ALA A 128 -5.79 -3.34 21.56
C ALA A 128 -5.25 -4.48 22.45
N GLY A 129 -4.03 -4.36 22.99
CA GLY A 129 -3.44 -5.37 23.89
C GLY A 129 -2.90 -6.63 23.19
N ILE A 130 -2.75 -6.61 21.87
CA ILE A 130 -2.01 -7.63 21.12
C ILE A 130 -0.60 -7.09 20.91
N GLU A 131 0.31 -7.45 21.81
CA GLU A 131 1.63 -6.82 21.88
C GLU A 131 2.75 -7.63 21.21
N ASN A 132 2.49 -8.86 20.75
CA ASN A 132 3.45 -9.68 20.02
C ASN A 132 3.52 -9.36 18.51
N VAL A 133 3.13 -8.14 18.13
CA VAL A 133 3.10 -7.67 16.73
C VAL A 133 4.33 -6.82 16.39
N VAL A 134 4.91 -7.08 15.22
CA VAL A 134 6.04 -6.37 14.60
C VAL A 134 5.75 -6.06 13.12
N ALA A 135 6.45 -5.10 12.51
CA ALA A 135 6.21 -4.72 11.11
C ALA A 135 7.52 -4.37 10.36
N PRO A 136 7.69 -4.80 9.10
CA PRO A 136 8.81 -4.36 8.27
C PRO A 136 8.67 -2.87 7.90
N GLN A 137 9.73 -2.26 7.35
CA GLN A 137 9.78 -0.81 7.09
C GLN A 137 9.69 -0.48 5.59
N GLY A 138 8.54 -0.78 4.99
CA GLY A 138 8.30 -0.55 3.56
C GLY A 138 9.17 -1.42 2.66
N THR A 139 9.49 -2.63 3.12
CA THR A 139 10.24 -3.64 2.38
C THR A 139 9.56 -5.00 2.55
N ALA A 140 9.77 -5.90 1.60
CA ALA A 140 9.48 -7.32 1.78
C ALA A 140 10.18 -7.86 3.04
N LEU A 141 9.60 -8.92 3.63
CA LEU A 141 10.17 -9.56 4.80
C LEU A 141 11.41 -10.36 4.38
N THR A 142 12.55 -10.09 5.00
CA THR A 142 13.84 -10.68 4.60
C THR A 142 14.22 -11.85 5.50
N LEU A 143 15.19 -12.66 5.07
CA LEU A 143 15.78 -13.71 5.89
C LEU A 143 16.41 -13.16 7.18
N GLN A 144 16.94 -11.93 7.16
CA GLN A 144 17.51 -11.30 8.35
C GLN A 144 16.42 -10.90 9.36
N HIS A 145 15.25 -10.44 8.90
CA HIS A 145 14.09 -10.26 9.76
C HIS A 145 13.63 -11.58 10.39
N ALA A 146 13.55 -12.64 9.58
CA ALA A 146 13.19 -13.97 10.07
C ALA A 146 14.18 -14.47 11.13
N ARG A 147 15.48 -14.38 10.87
CA ARG A 147 16.54 -14.72 11.84
C ARG A 147 16.47 -13.88 13.11
N LEU A 148 16.15 -12.60 12.98
CA LEU A 148 15.97 -11.69 14.11
C LEU A 148 14.82 -12.15 15.02
N VAL A 149 13.66 -12.46 14.43
CA VAL A 149 12.47 -12.95 15.14
C VAL A 149 12.70 -14.34 15.75
N LYS A 150 13.43 -15.22 15.04
CA LYS A 150 13.79 -16.58 15.51
C LYS A 150 14.53 -16.62 16.85
N ARG A 151 15.17 -15.51 17.24
CA ARG A 151 15.80 -15.38 18.57
C ARG A 151 14.80 -15.33 19.72
N TYR A 152 13.53 -15.10 19.43
CA TYR A 152 12.47 -14.86 20.41
C TYR A 152 11.28 -15.82 20.29
N ALA A 153 11.01 -16.37 19.10
CA ALA A 153 9.93 -17.32 18.87
C ALA A 153 10.26 -18.27 17.71
N ASP A 154 9.67 -19.47 17.75
CA ASP A 154 9.78 -20.46 16.68
C ASP A 154 8.65 -20.34 15.64
N GLU A 155 7.71 -19.41 15.84
CA GLU A 155 6.56 -19.18 14.97
C GLU A 155 6.42 -17.72 14.52
N ILE A 156 6.09 -17.55 13.24
CA ILE A 156 5.60 -16.29 12.67
C ILE A 156 4.18 -16.50 12.15
N VAL A 157 3.27 -15.60 12.53
CA VAL A 157 1.97 -15.44 11.90
C VAL A 157 2.03 -14.22 11.00
N LEU A 158 1.96 -14.43 9.70
CA LEU A 158 1.85 -13.36 8.73
C LEU A 158 0.40 -12.88 8.70
N CYS A 159 0.18 -11.60 8.99
CA CYS A 159 -1.13 -10.98 8.98
C CYS A 159 -1.24 -10.13 7.72
N PHE A 160 -2.05 -10.57 6.76
CA PHE A 160 -2.24 -9.86 5.49
C PHE A 160 -3.45 -8.97 5.54
N ASP A 161 -3.32 -7.81 4.89
CA ASP A 161 -4.46 -7.02 4.50
C ASP A 161 -5.29 -7.81 3.50
N SER A 162 -6.55 -7.43 3.38
CA SER A 162 -7.52 -8.14 2.53
C SER A 162 -7.28 -7.99 1.03
N ASP A 163 -6.26 -7.25 0.60
CA ASP A 163 -5.96 -7.01 -0.81
C ASP A 163 -5.00 -8.06 -1.41
N LYS A 164 -5.05 -8.17 -2.74
CA LYS A 164 -4.21 -9.11 -3.50
C LYS A 164 -2.72 -8.75 -3.43
N ALA A 165 -2.40 -7.48 -3.23
CA ALA A 165 -1.02 -6.99 -3.17
C ALA A 165 -0.30 -7.50 -1.92
N GLY A 166 -0.98 -7.57 -0.76
CA GLY A 166 -0.47 -8.13 0.48
C GLY A 166 -0.19 -9.63 0.36
N THR A 167 -1.10 -10.38 -0.27
CA THR A 167 -0.92 -11.81 -0.55
C THR A 167 0.28 -12.08 -1.48
N ASP A 168 0.40 -11.31 -2.57
CA ASP A 168 1.52 -11.47 -3.51
C ASP A 168 2.87 -10.98 -2.90
N ALA A 169 2.85 -9.96 -2.04
CA ALA A 169 4.03 -9.52 -1.28
C ALA A 169 4.52 -10.58 -0.30
N ALA A 170 3.59 -11.30 0.33
CA ALA A 170 3.90 -12.43 1.17
C ALA A 170 4.57 -13.57 0.40
N LEU A 171 3.99 -13.94 -0.76
CA LEU A 171 4.51 -14.95 -1.68
C LEU A 171 5.95 -14.63 -2.12
N ARG A 172 6.26 -13.36 -2.38
CA ARG A 172 7.61 -12.89 -2.72
C ARG A 172 8.62 -13.02 -1.57
N SER A 173 8.17 -12.95 -0.31
CA SER A 173 9.02 -13.04 0.88
C SER A 173 9.20 -14.48 1.38
N MET A 174 8.53 -15.45 0.76
CA MET A 174 8.42 -16.83 1.26
C MET A 174 9.74 -17.58 1.26
N ASP A 175 10.55 -17.41 0.23
CA ASP A 175 11.81 -18.15 0.09
C ASP A 175 12.75 -17.91 1.26
N ASP A 176 12.86 -16.65 1.67
CA ASP A 176 13.64 -16.23 2.82
C ASP A 176 13.06 -16.78 4.14
N LEU A 177 11.74 -16.83 4.26
CA LEU A 177 11.07 -17.28 5.49
C LEU A 177 11.12 -18.79 5.67
N ILE A 178 10.90 -19.57 4.60
CA ILE A 178 10.98 -21.03 4.66
C ILE A 178 12.38 -21.48 5.05
N ASN A 179 13.40 -20.85 4.47
CA ASN A 179 14.82 -21.13 4.78
C ASN A 179 15.21 -20.73 6.21
N SER A 180 14.42 -19.91 6.90
CA SER A 180 14.67 -19.57 8.30
C SER A 180 14.40 -20.74 9.25
N GLY A 181 13.60 -21.73 8.83
CA GLY A 181 13.17 -22.86 9.66
C GLY A 181 12.21 -22.46 10.78
N LEU A 182 11.49 -21.34 10.64
CA LEU A 182 10.39 -20.95 11.50
C LEU A 182 9.10 -21.67 11.07
N ASN A 183 8.20 -21.92 12.02
CA ASN A 183 6.83 -22.28 11.71
C ASN A 183 6.11 -21.06 11.14
N LEU A 184 5.48 -21.20 9.98
CA LEU A 184 4.79 -20.10 9.31
C LEU A 184 3.29 -20.37 9.30
N ARG A 185 2.52 -19.37 9.74
CA ARG A 185 1.06 -19.35 9.64
C ARG A 185 0.58 -18.08 8.95
N VAL A 186 -0.62 -18.12 8.42
CA VAL A 186 -1.24 -17.00 7.72
C VAL A 186 -2.59 -16.67 8.36
N ALA A 187 -2.72 -15.41 8.79
CA ALA A 187 -3.97 -14.81 9.23
C ALA A 187 -4.43 -13.84 8.14
N ASN A 188 -5.51 -14.18 7.44
CA ASN A 188 -6.12 -13.29 6.45
C ASN A 188 -7.15 -12.41 7.15
N VAL A 189 -6.92 -11.10 7.15
CA VAL A 189 -7.95 -10.17 7.60
C VAL A 189 -9.08 -10.16 6.57
N PRO A 190 -10.35 -10.33 6.97
CA PRO A 190 -11.48 -10.31 6.04
C PRO A 190 -11.59 -8.97 5.31
N ALA A 191 -11.86 -9.02 4.00
CA ALA A 191 -12.13 -7.81 3.22
C ALA A 191 -13.34 -7.04 3.77
N PRO A 192 -13.31 -5.69 3.74
CA PRO A 192 -12.26 -4.80 3.20
C PRO A 192 -11.24 -4.34 4.25
N HIS A 193 -11.10 -5.06 5.36
CA HIS A 193 -10.35 -4.58 6.50
C HIS A 193 -8.83 -4.77 6.38
N ASP A 194 -8.13 -3.88 7.05
CA ASP A 194 -6.76 -4.03 7.56
C ASP A 194 -6.83 -4.35 9.07
N PRO A 195 -5.72 -4.67 9.76
CA PRO A 195 -5.75 -4.94 11.19
C PRO A 195 -6.34 -3.78 12.02
N ASP A 196 -6.08 -2.52 11.65
CA ASP A 196 -6.59 -1.34 12.38
C ASP A 196 -8.13 -1.27 12.33
N SER A 197 -8.69 -1.26 11.11
CA SER A 197 -10.13 -1.22 10.88
C SER A 197 -10.86 -2.47 11.36
N PHE A 198 -10.25 -3.66 11.25
CA PHE A 198 -10.83 -4.89 11.77
C PHE A 198 -10.93 -4.86 13.30
N ILE A 199 -9.86 -4.42 13.99
CA ILE A 199 -9.88 -4.28 15.45
C ILE A 199 -10.89 -3.21 15.88
N ALA A 200 -10.99 -2.11 15.14
CA ALA A 200 -11.93 -1.05 15.44
C ALA A 200 -13.39 -1.51 15.34
N GLU A 201 -13.71 -2.37 14.35
CA GLU A 201 -15.08 -2.84 14.11
C GLU A 201 -15.44 -4.10 14.92
N GLN A 202 -14.58 -5.12 14.90
CA GLN A 202 -14.86 -6.45 15.44
C GLN A 202 -14.25 -6.66 16.84
N GLY A 203 -13.36 -5.78 17.28
CA GLY A 203 -12.73 -5.81 18.59
C GLY A 203 -11.46 -6.66 18.67
N SER A 204 -10.73 -6.47 19.78
CA SER A 204 -9.44 -7.13 20.04
C SER A 204 -9.53 -8.65 20.14
N ASP A 205 -10.62 -9.16 20.70
CA ASP A 205 -10.80 -10.60 20.92
C ASP A 205 -11.05 -11.32 19.60
N ALA A 206 -11.81 -10.72 18.68
CA ALA A 206 -12.00 -11.25 17.34
C ALA A 206 -10.68 -11.33 16.56
N PHE A 207 -9.82 -10.31 16.67
CA PHE A 207 -8.51 -10.33 16.03
C PHE A 207 -7.58 -11.38 16.66
N ARG A 208 -7.61 -11.55 17.99
CA ARG A 208 -6.85 -12.60 18.67
C ARG A 208 -7.30 -14.00 18.22
N ASP A 209 -8.60 -14.18 18.07
CA ASP A 209 -9.21 -15.39 17.52
C ASP A 209 -8.76 -15.66 16.09
N LEU A 210 -8.72 -14.62 15.25
CA LEU A 210 -8.23 -14.70 13.87
C LEU A 210 -6.77 -15.18 13.82
N VAL A 211 -5.90 -14.56 14.61
CA VAL A 211 -4.47 -14.94 14.72
C VAL A 211 -4.32 -16.36 15.29
N THR A 212 -5.17 -16.76 16.22
CA THR A 212 -5.13 -18.09 16.83
C THR A 212 -5.56 -19.17 15.82
N LYS A 213 -6.61 -18.90 15.05
CA LYS A 213 -7.14 -19.79 13.99
C LYS A 213 -6.35 -19.70 12.68
N ALA A 214 -5.31 -18.86 12.62
CA ALA A 214 -4.43 -18.73 11.47
C ALA A 214 -3.94 -20.11 11.02
N GLU A 215 -4.06 -20.35 9.72
CA GLU A 215 -3.77 -21.64 9.14
C GLU A 215 -2.28 -21.80 8.84
N GLY A 216 -1.85 -23.05 8.69
CA GLY A 216 -0.50 -23.36 8.26
C GLY A 216 -0.22 -22.76 6.88
N PHE A 217 0.95 -22.16 6.72
CA PHE A 217 1.35 -21.48 5.50
C PHE A 217 1.25 -22.35 4.23
N PHE A 218 1.67 -23.62 4.30
CA PHE A 218 1.63 -24.50 3.13
C PHE A 218 0.20 -24.93 2.78
N ASP A 219 -0.70 -24.95 3.77
CA ASP A 219 -2.14 -25.13 3.53
C ASP A 219 -2.73 -23.90 2.84
N PHE A 220 -2.33 -22.70 3.28
CA PHE A 220 -2.63 -21.45 2.59
C PHE A 220 -2.12 -21.45 1.14
N LEU A 221 -0.84 -21.77 0.92
CA LEU A 221 -0.24 -21.81 -0.41
C LEU A 221 -0.96 -22.80 -1.34
N LEU A 222 -1.28 -23.99 -0.84
CA LEU A 222 -2.00 -24.99 -1.62
C LEU A 222 -3.38 -24.49 -2.06
N ARG A 223 -4.11 -23.84 -1.15
CA ARG A 223 -5.43 -23.27 -1.47
C ARG A 223 -5.32 -22.09 -2.44
N TYR A 224 -4.33 -21.22 -2.26
CA TYR A 224 -4.03 -20.12 -3.17
C TYR A 224 -3.73 -20.63 -4.58
N LEU A 225 -2.78 -21.56 -4.72
CA LEU A 225 -2.40 -22.14 -6.01
C LEU A 225 -3.60 -22.82 -6.71
N HIS A 226 -4.43 -23.52 -5.94
CA HIS A 226 -5.66 -24.11 -6.46
C HIS A 226 -6.68 -23.08 -6.96
N SER A 227 -6.82 -21.95 -6.26
CA SER A 227 -7.70 -20.86 -6.69
C SER A 227 -7.16 -20.12 -7.92
N ALA A 228 -5.83 -19.97 -8.02
CA ALA A 228 -5.16 -19.29 -9.13
C ALA A 228 -5.14 -20.12 -10.42
N PHE A 229 -5.11 -21.45 -10.30
CA PHE A 229 -5.07 -22.39 -11.42
C PHE A 229 -6.26 -23.36 -11.33
N PRO A 230 -7.44 -22.99 -11.88
CA PRO A 230 -8.57 -23.90 -11.94
C PRO A 230 -8.14 -25.13 -12.75
N GLN A 231 -8.30 -26.33 -12.19
CA GLN A 231 -7.73 -27.62 -12.66
C GLN A 231 -8.21 -28.13 -14.03
N ALA A 232 -8.54 -27.23 -14.95
CA ALA A 232 -9.09 -27.51 -16.26
C ALA A 232 -8.03 -28.01 -17.25
N SER A 233 -6.75 -27.66 -17.05
CA SER A 233 -5.66 -28.09 -17.93
C SER A 233 -4.53 -28.82 -17.19
N ASP A 234 -3.78 -29.64 -17.92
CA ASP A 234 -2.57 -30.28 -17.37
C ASP A 234 -1.48 -29.26 -17.01
N LYS A 235 -1.49 -28.08 -17.66
CA LYS A 235 -0.61 -26.96 -17.32
C LYS A 235 -0.91 -26.41 -15.92
N ASP A 236 -2.19 -26.29 -15.57
CA ASP A 236 -2.65 -25.81 -14.26
C ASP A 236 -2.27 -26.78 -13.14
N ARG A 237 -2.51 -28.08 -13.37
CA ARG A 237 -2.05 -29.16 -12.47
C ARG A 237 -0.55 -29.07 -12.23
N MET A 238 0.22 -28.88 -13.31
CA MET A 238 1.67 -28.83 -13.21
C MET A 238 2.18 -27.57 -12.51
N ALA A 239 1.53 -26.43 -12.70
CA ALA A 239 1.84 -25.20 -11.97
C ALA A 239 1.67 -25.38 -10.46
N ILE A 240 0.59 -26.03 -10.02
CA ILE A 240 0.33 -26.29 -8.60
C ILE A 240 1.37 -27.26 -8.00
N VAL A 241 1.67 -28.35 -8.71
CA VAL A 241 2.70 -29.32 -8.28
C VAL A 241 4.07 -28.64 -8.18
N HIS A 242 4.43 -27.83 -9.17
CA HIS A 242 5.71 -27.12 -9.18
C HIS A 242 5.79 -26.08 -8.06
N GLY A 243 4.74 -25.29 -7.85
CA GLY A 243 4.68 -24.29 -6.78
C GLY A 243 4.82 -24.91 -5.39
N MET A 244 4.03 -25.96 -5.11
CA MET A 244 4.12 -26.69 -3.84
C MET A 244 5.47 -27.41 -3.67
N GLY A 245 5.96 -28.06 -4.72
CA GLY A 245 7.26 -28.75 -4.70
C GLY A 245 8.40 -27.77 -4.38
N THR A 246 8.41 -26.60 -5.02
CA THR A 246 9.43 -25.56 -4.81
C THR A 246 9.42 -25.05 -3.37
N ALA A 247 8.24 -24.83 -2.79
CA ALA A 247 8.12 -24.32 -1.43
C ALA A 247 8.47 -25.38 -0.38
N VAL A 248 7.88 -26.59 -0.48
CA VAL A 248 8.01 -27.61 0.57
C VAL A 248 9.40 -28.25 0.57
N MET A 249 10.04 -28.41 -0.59
CA MET A 249 11.39 -28.99 -0.65
C MET A 249 12.45 -28.13 0.06
N LYS A 250 12.28 -26.79 0.08
CA LYS A 250 13.18 -25.86 0.80
C LYS A 250 13.17 -26.08 2.31
N THR A 251 12.13 -26.71 2.87
CA THR A 251 12.07 -27.02 4.31
C THR A 251 13.10 -28.07 4.74
N GLY A 252 13.51 -28.95 3.82
CA GLY A 252 14.31 -30.15 4.15
C GLY A 252 13.62 -31.15 5.08
N ASN A 253 12.35 -30.92 5.48
CA ASN A 253 11.64 -31.76 6.44
C ASN A 253 10.85 -32.85 5.71
N ALA A 254 11.33 -34.09 5.81
CA ALA A 254 10.74 -35.25 5.13
C ALA A 254 9.25 -35.47 5.47
N VAL A 255 8.82 -35.15 6.70
CA VAL A 255 7.43 -35.31 7.14
C VAL A 255 6.55 -34.25 6.49
N LEU A 256 6.99 -32.99 6.45
CA LEU A 256 6.26 -31.92 5.76
C LEU A 256 6.18 -32.18 4.25
N ILE A 257 7.29 -32.60 3.64
CA ILE A 257 7.36 -32.99 2.22
C ILE A 257 6.33 -34.08 1.92
N ASP A 258 6.27 -35.14 2.73
CA ASP A 258 5.31 -36.21 2.50
C ASP A 258 3.87 -35.77 2.70
N THR A 259 3.61 -35.03 3.78
CA THR A 259 2.27 -34.53 4.12
C THR A 259 1.69 -33.66 3.00
N TYR A 260 2.47 -32.70 2.50
CA TYR A 260 1.99 -31.83 1.44
C TYR A 260 2.00 -32.50 0.06
N ALA A 261 2.85 -33.50 -0.19
CA ALA A 261 2.70 -34.34 -1.38
C ALA A 261 1.36 -35.10 -1.38
N GLN A 262 0.95 -35.65 -0.24
CA GLN A 262 -0.36 -36.31 -0.09
C GLN A 262 -1.52 -35.32 -0.28
N LYS A 263 -1.48 -34.15 0.36
CA LYS A 263 -2.51 -33.12 0.22
C LYS A 263 -2.63 -32.61 -1.22
N THR A 264 -1.51 -32.34 -1.88
CA THR A 264 -1.50 -31.92 -3.30
C THR A 264 -2.04 -33.02 -4.20
N ALA A 265 -1.63 -34.28 -4.01
CA ALA A 265 -2.12 -35.42 -4.77
C ALA A 265 -3.64 -35.59 -4.67
N HIS A 266 -4.18 -35.48 -3.45
CA HIS A 266 -5.61 -35.54 -3.19
C HIS A 266 -6.37 -34.40 -3.88
N LEU A 267 -5.85 -33.18 -3.78
CA LEU A 267 -6.51 -31.99 -4.34
C LEU A 267 -6.61 -32.03 -5.87
N ILE A 268 -5.57 -32.52 -6.55
CA ILE A 268 -5.52 -32.55 -8.03
C ILE A 268 -5.95 -33.90 -8.62
N ASN A 269 -6.34 -34.86 -7.76
CA ASN A 269 -6.75 -36.22 -8.11
C ASN A 269 -5.69 -36.99 -8.93
N VAL A 270 -4.45 -36.98 -8.46
CA VAL A 270 -3.31 -37.69 -9.06
C VAL A 270 -2.68 -38.62 -8.02
N ASP A 271 -2.04 -39.69 -8.48
CA ASP A 271 -1.33 -40.61 -7.58
C ASP A 271 -0.18 -39.92 -6.83
N VAL A 272 -0.10 -40.16 -5.51
CA VAL A 272 0.89 -39.53 -4.64
C VAL A 272 2.32 -39.90 -4.99
N THR A 273 2.58 -41.08 -5.56
CA THR A 273 3.94 -41.48 -5.97
C THR A 273 4.44 -40.62 -7.12
N SER A 274 3.56 -40.24 -8.05
CA SER A 274 3.85 -39.29 -9.13
C SER A 274 4.20 -37.91 -8.58
N ILE A 275 3.41 -37.39 -7.62
CA ILE A 275 3.68 -36.09 -6.99
C ILE A 275 5.01 -36.08 -6.24
N ARG A 276 5.30 -37.14 -5.47
CA ARG A 276 6.58 -37.30 -4.77
C ARG A 276 7.77 -37.32 -5.75
N ALA A 277 7.60 -37.92 -6.92
CA ALA A 277 8.63 -37.94 -7.95
C ALA A 277 8.87 -36.52 -8.53
N GLU A 278 7.80 -35.77 -8.80
CA GLU A 278 7.89 -34.40 -9.30
C GLU A 278 8.52 -33.45 -8.27
N PHE A 279 8.13 -33.51 -6.99
CA PHE A 279 8.73 -32.69 -5.93
C PHE A 279 10.25 -32.90 -5.85
N LYS A 280 10.73 -34.15 -6.01
CA LYS A 280 12.16 -34.44 -6.04
C LYS A 280 12.88 -33.84 -7.24
N LYS A 281 12.21 -33.71 -8.39
CA LYS A 281 12.79 -33.05 -9.58
C LYS A 281 12.95 -31.55 -9.35
N THR A 282 12.03 -30.93 -8.60
CA THR A 282 12.08 -29.50 -8.25
C THR A 282 13.30 -29.14 -7.39
N ASN A 283 13.93 -30.11 -6.72
CA ASN A 283 15.16 -29.92 -5.94
C ASN A 283 16.45 -29.89 -6.80
N ARG A 284 16.38 -30.28 -8.08
CA ARG A 284 17.44 -29.99 -9.04
C ARG A 284 17.20 -28.57 -9.54
N ALA A 285 17.90 -27.60 -8.96
CA ALA A 285 17.88 -26.24 -9.46
C ALA A 285 18.10 -26.24 -10.98
N PRO A 286 17.32 -25.47 -11.76
CA PRO A 286 17.85 -24.97 -13.01
C PRO A 286 19.10 -24.15 -12.66
N ASP A 287 20.21 -24.41 -13.34
CA ASP A 287 21.43 -23.64 -13.19
C ASP A 287 21.20 -22.21 -13.72
N PHE A 288 20.90 -21.28 -12.81
CA PHE A 288 20.85 -19.84 -13.07
C PHE A 288 22.19 -19.15 -12.80
N SER A 289 23.30 -19.90 -12.63
CA SER A 289 24.64 -19.31 -12.41
C SER A 289 25.35 -18.87 -13.69
N SER A 290 24.63 -18.83 -14.83
CA SER A 290 25.08 -18.23 -16.09
C SER A 290 24.39 -16.90 -16.43
N GLY A 291 23.72 -16.27 -15.45
CA GLY A 291 23.29 -14.87 -15.54
C GLY A 291 24.36 -13.93 -14.98
N PRO A 292 24.49 -12.69 -15.49
CA PRO A 292 25.44 -11.73 -14.92
C PRO A 292 25.11 -11.45 -13.43
N PRO A 293 26.10 -11.01 -12.63
CA PRO A 293 25.89 -10.63 -11.24
C PRO A 293 24.72 -9.65 -11.08
N LEU A 294 23.95 -9.80 -10.00
CA LEU A 294 22.76 -9.00 -9.64
C LEU A 294 23.03 -7.50 -9.37
N GLU A 295 24.24 -7.01 -9.66
CA GLU A 295 24.58 -5.59 -9.66
C GLU A 295 24.46 -4.94 -11.06
N ASP A 296 24.22 -5.72 -12.12
CA ASP A 296 24.10 -5.23 -13.51
C ASP A 296 22.73 -5.53 -14.17
N ILE A 297 21.70 -5.90 -13.40
CA ILE A 297 20.33 -5.93 -13.94
C ILE A 297 19.83 -4.48 -14.02
N GLN A 298 20.12 -3.81 -15.13
CA GLN A 298 19.24 -2.76 -15.62
C GLN A 298 17.90 -3.44 -15.95
N ILE A 299 16.94 -3.25 -15.05
CA ILE A 299 15.53 -3.49 -15.35
C ILE A 299 15.25 -2.61 -16.59
N PRO A 300 14.79 -3.18 -17.72
CA PRO A 300 14.32 -2.34 -18.81
C PRO A 300 13.21 -1.47 -18.22
N GLU A 301 13.44 -0.16 -18.15
CA GLU A 301 12.36 0.80 -18.04
C GLU A 301 11.52 0.58 -19.30
N GLU A 302 10.48 -0.25 -19.20
CA GLU A 302 9.34 -0.05 -20.08
C GLU A 302 8.85 1.36 -19.74
N ASP A 303 8.89 2.25 -20.73
CA ASP A 303 8.39 3.63 -20.70
C ASP A 303 6.86 3.69 -20.46
N PHE A 304 6.36 3.04 -19.41
CA PHE A 304 5.06 3.35 -18.87
C PHE A 304 5.29 4.34 -17.75
N GLU A 305 4.87 5.59 -17.99
CA GLU A 305 4.65 6.52 -16.89
C GLU A 305 3.80 5.78 -15.84
N PRO A 306 4.31 5.58 -14.60
CA PRO A 306 3.54 4.89 -13.59
C PRO A 306 2.25 5.68 -13.38
N LEU A 307 1.11 4.99 -13.54
CA LEU A 307 -0.20 5.57 -13.31
C LEU A 307 -0.19 6.34 -11.98
N PRO A 308 -0.63 7.62 -11.97
CA PRO A 308 -0.71 8.35 -10.72
C PRO A 308 -1.63 7.61 -9.76
N TYR A 309 -1.37 7.69 -8.46
CA TYR A 309 -2.23 7.05 -7.47
C TYR A 309 -3.69 7.51 -7.64
N CYS A 310 -4.59 6.58 -7.96
CA CYS A 310 -6.02 6.86 -7.99
C CYS A 310 -6.52 7.07 -6.58
N SER A 311 -7.11 8.23 -6.29
CA SER A 311 -7.71 8.44 -4.98
C SER A 311 -8.94 7.54 -4.83
N SER A 312 -9.20 7.03 -3.62
CA SER A 312 -10.38 6.19 -3.36
C SER A 312 -11.67 6.84 -3.84
N LYS A 313 -11.77 8.18 -3.82
CA LYS A 313 -12.95 8.94 -4.24
C LYS A 313 -13.17 8.88 -5.76
N GLU A 314 -12.10 9.09 -6.54
CA GLU A 314 -12.14 8.99 -8.00
C GLU A 314 -12.44 7.54 -8.43
N TYR A 315 -11.83 6.56 -7.76
CA TYR A 315 -12.09 5.15 -7.99
C TYR A 315 -13.55 4.79 -7.73
N TRP A 316 -14.12 5.24 -6.61
CA TRP A 316 -15.51 4.96 -6.25
C TRP A 316 -16.51 5.64 -7.20
N LEU A 317 -16.24 6.88 -7.63
CA LEU A 317 -17.09 7.56 -8.63
C LEU A 317 -17.07 6.82 -9.98
N MET A 318 -15.89 6.40 -10.44
CA MET A 318 -15.75 5.59 -11.65
C MET A 318 -16.55 4.29 -11.55
N LYS A 319 -16.37 3.55 -10.45
CA LYS A 319 -17.07 2.28 -10.21
C LYS A 319 -18.57 2.48 -10.16
N TRP A 320 -19.03 3.55 -9.51
CA TRP A 320 -20.46 3.86 -9.42
C TRP A 320 -21.06 4.13 -10.81
N VAL A 321 -20.41 4.95 -11.64
CA VAL A 321 -20.84 5.19 -13.03
C VAL A 321 -20.91 3.92 -13.87
N LEU A 322 -19.97 2.99 -13.67
CA LEU A 322 -19.91 1.72 -14.39
C LEU A 322 -20.94 0.67 -13.90
N THR A 323 -21.49 0.84 -12.71
CA THR A 323 -22.35 -0.16 -12.05
C THR A 323 -23.76 0.34 -11.74
N GLU A 324 -24.02 1.64 -11.85
CA GLU A 324 -25.33 2.21 -11.57
C GLU A 324 -26.36 1.78 -12.63
N GLU A 325 -27.53 1.39 -12.16
CA GLU A 325 -28.63 0.93 -12.99
C GLU A 325 -29.69 2.00 -13.22
N GLU A 326 -29.77 2.98 -12.32
CA GLU A 326 -30.75 4.07 -12.37
C GLU A 326 -30.20 5.29 -13.14
N GLU A 327 -31.05 5.96 -13.92
CA GLU A 327 -30.66 7.14 -14.72
C GLU A 327 -30.60 8.42 -13.88
N GLU A 328 -31.51 8.59 -12.93
CA GLU A 328 -31.63 9.81 -12.10
C GLU A 328 -30.36 10.12 -11.28
N PRO A 329 -29.67 9.16 -10.65
CA PRO A 329 -28.42 9.45 -9.93
C PRO A 329 -27.25 9.81 -10.86
N LEU A 330 -27.22 9.26 -12.08
CA LEU A 330 -26.21 9.58 -13.10
C LEU A 330 -26.45 10.98 -13.66
N GLU A 331 -27.70 11.34 -13.94
CA GLU A 331 -28.09 12.69 -14.35
C GLU A 331 -27.69 13.72 -13.29
N TRP A 332 -27.96 13.42 -12.01
CA TRP A 332 -27.52 14.27 -10.91
C TRP A 332 -25.98 14.40 -10.87
N LEU A 333 -25.25 13.29 -11.00
CA LEU A 333 -23.78 13.30 -10.98
C LEU A 333 -23.22 14.19 -12.09
N PHE A 334 -23.65 13.97 -13.33
CA PHE A 334 -23.12 14.69 -14.50
C PHE A 334 -23.51 16.18 -14.48
N ALA A 335 -24.67 16.52 -13.91
CA ALA A 335 -25.05 17.91 -13.68
C ALA A 335 -24.19 18.61 -12.62
N HIS A 336 -23.52 17.89 -11.71
CA HIS A 336 -22.82 18.49 -10.56
C HIS A 336 -21.31 18.19 -10.50
N LEU A 337 -20.78 17.33 -11.36
CA LEU A 337 -19.37 16.96 -11.42
C LEU A 337 -18.66 17.65 -12.59
N ASP A 338 -17.72 18.55 -12.29
CA ASP A 338 -16.79 19.06 -13.29
C ASP A 338 -15.62 18.08 -13.46
N LEU A 339 -15.38 17.62 -14.69
CA LEU A 339 -14.27 16.71 -15.03
C LEU A 339 -12.88 17.32 -14.77
N GLN A 340 -12.76 18.63 -14.57
CA GLN A 340 -11.53 19.27 -14.12
C GLN A 340 -11.18 18.92 -12.66
N TRP A 341 -12.15 18.50 -11.84
CA TRP A 341 -11.92 18.09 -10.46
C TRP A 341 -11.30 16.69 -10.35
N VAL A 342 -11.32 15.92 -11.46
CA VAL A 342 -10.78 14.57 -11.56
C VAL A 342 -9.35 14.62 -12.10
N ARG A 343 -8.40 14.04 -11.37
CA ARG A 343 -6.97 14.04 -11.69
C ARG A 343 -6.48 12.73 -12.31
N HIS A 344 -7.06 11.60 -11.91
CA HIS A 344 -6.61 10.31 -12.43
C HIS A 344 -6.99 10.15 -13.92
N PRO A 345 -6.02 9.93 -14.83
CA PRO A 345 -6.24 10.01 -16.28
C PRO A 345 -7.25 8.96 -16.76
N VAL A 346 -7.14 7.71 -16.29
CA VAL A 346 -8.08 6.65 -16.64
C VAL A 346 -9.49 6.93 -16.10
N VAL A 347 -9.60 7.50 -14.89
CA VAL A 347 -10.94 7.79 -14.32
C VAL A 347 -11.59 8.91 -15.10
N LYS A 348 -10.82 9.92 -15.49
CA LYS A 348 -11.30 11.02 -16.31
C LYS A 348 -11.76 10.54 -17.68
N GLU A 349 -11.01 9.66 -18.34
CA GLU A 349 -11.43 9.03 -19.61
C GLU A 349 -12.73 8.23 -19.46
N VAL A 350 -12.86 7.44 -18.38
CA VAL A 350 -14.08 6.67 -18.11
C VAL A 350 -15.28 7.58 -17.86
N LEU A 351 -15.13 8.62 -17.03
CA LEU A 351 -16.22 9.54 -16.72
C LEU A 351 -16.62 10.39 -17.94
N LEU A 352 -15.65 10.76 -18.79
CA LEU A 352 -15.92 11.44 -20.06
C LEU A 352 -16.71 10.53 -21.01
N ALA A 353 -16.24 9.31 -21.25
CA ALA A 353 -16.94 8.35 -22.11
C ALA A 353 -18.33 7.99 -21.58
N ALA A 354 -18.50 7.98 -20.25
CA ALA A 354 -19.80 7.77 -19.63
C ALA A 354 -20.74 8.98 -19.78
N LEU A 355 -20.22 10.20 -19.68
CA LEU A 355 -20.96 11.43 -19.94
C LEU A 355 -21.43 11.48 -21.41
N ASP A 356 -20.56 11.13 -22.35
CA ASP A 356 -20.89 11.05 -23.78
C ASP A 356 -21.99 10.01 -24.04
N ALA A 357 -21.89 8.83 -23.41
CA ALA A 357 -22.93 7.81 -23.49
C ALA A 357 -24.28 8.33 -22.93
N HIS A 358 -24.25 9.02 -21.80
CA HIS A 358 -25.44 9.59 -21.17
C HIS A 358 -26.09 10.67 -22.04
N ALA A 359 -25.29 11.55 -22.66
CA ALA A 359 -25.76 12.57 -23.60
C ALA A 359 -26.44 11.98 -24.85
N GLU A 360 -26.01 10.79 -25.28
CA GLU A 360 -26.66 10.02 -26.35
C GLU A 360 -27.86 9.17 -25.88
N HIS A 361 -28.31 9.34 -24.63
CA HIS A 361 -29.35 8.53 -23.98
C HIS A 361 -29.02 7.02 -23.96
N LYS A 362 -27.72 6.67 -23.88
CA LYS A 362 -27.22 5.30 -23.74
C LYS A 362 -26.75 5.06 -22.31
N LYS A 363 -26.98 3.84 -21.81
CA LYS A 363 -26.43 3.42 -20.52
C LYS A 363 -24.89 3.36 -20.60
N PRO A 364 -24.15 3.98 -19.67
CA PRO A 364 -22.70 3.88 -19.58
C PRO A 364 -22.28 2.46 -19.20
N ALA A 365 -22.10 1.61 -20.21
CA ALA A 365 -21.66 0.23 -20.04
C ALA A 365 -20.17 0.09 -20.38
N THR A 366 -19.49 -0.85 -19.71
CA THR A 366 -18.08 -1.15 -19.93
C THR A 366 -17.76 -1.42 -21.41
N THR A 367 -18.67 -2.06 -22.13
CA THR A 367 -18.53 -2.37 -23.56
C THR A 367 -18.52 -1.13 -24.47
N LEU A 368 -19.13 -0.02 -24.02
CA LEU A 368 -19.13 1.26 -24.74
C LEU A 368 -17.98 2.17 -24.32
N ILE A 369 -17.59 2.10 -23.04
CA ILE A 369 -16.57 2.97 -22.44
C ILE A 369 -15.15 2.49 -22.75
N LEU A 370 -14.90 1.18 -22.68
CA LEU A 370 -13.57 0.60 -22.84
C LEU A 370 -12.91 0.94 -24.19
N PRO A 371 -13.61 0.91 -25.34
CA PRO A 371 -13.04 1.28 -26.63
C PRO A 371 -12.68 2.76 -26.77
N GLN A 372 -13.20 3.63 -25.89
CA GLN A 372 -12.97 5.08 -25.93
C GLN A 372 -11.79 5.51 -25.06
N CYS A 373 -11.31 4.62 -24.17
CA CYS A 373 -10.16 4.90 -23.32
C CYS A 373 -8.86 4.74 -24.13
N GLN A 374 -8.00 5.75 -24.07
CA GLN A 374 -6.72 5.79 -24.80
C GLN A 374 -5.57 5.31 -23.90
N HIS A 375 -5.75 5.34 -22.59
CA HIS A 375 -4.71 4.98 -21.65
C HIS A 375 -4.41 3.45 -21.67
N PRO A 376 -3.14 3.01 -21.83
CA PRO A 376 -2.78 1.58 -21.91
C PRO A 376 -3.20 0.74 -20.69
N GLY A 377 -3.31 1.38 -19.52
CA GLY A 377 -3.76 0.75 -18.28
C GLY A 377 -5.29 0.71 -18.06
N ALA A 378 -6.10 1.27 -18.97
CA ALA A 378 -7.54 1.41 -18.76
C ALA A 378 -8.28 0.06 -18.70
N GLU A 379 -7.93 -0.88 -19.59
CA GLU A 379 -8.57 -2.19 -19.67
C GLU A 379 -8.49 -2.96 -18.35
N ARG A 380 -7.28 -3.06 -17.79
CA ARG A 380 -7.06 -3.71 -16.51
C ARG A 380 -7.79 -2.98 -15.38
N PHE A 381 -7.67 -1.66 -15.32
CA PHE A 381 -8.23 -0.84 -14.25
C PHE A 381 -9.75 -0.90 -14.17
N ILE A 382 -10.42 -0.86 -15.33
CA ILE A 382 -11.89 -0.95 -15.44
C ILE A 382 -12.38 -2.37 -15.14
N THR A 383 -11.66 -3.39 -15.62
CA THR A 383 -12.01 -4.80 -15.37
C THR A 383 -11.94 -5.14 -13.87
N GLU A 384 -10.91 -4.66 -13.17
CA GLU A 384 -10.79 -4.80 -11.72
C GLU A 384 -11.96 -4.14 -10.99
N ALA A 385 -12.35 -2.91 -11.37
CA ALA A 385 -13.45 -2.18 -10.74
C ALA A 385 -14.84 -2.84 -10.90
N VAL A 386 -15.10 -3.47 -12.05
CA VAL A 386 -16.39 -4.11 -12.34
C VAL A 386 -16.49 -5.52 -11.73
N ALA A 387 -15.37 -6.24 -11.58
CA ALA A 387 -15.35 -7.60 -11.02
C ALA A 387 -15.63 -7.65 -9.51
N GLU A 388 -15.44 -6.55 -8.80
CA GLU A 388 -15.65 -6.45 -7.35
C GLU A 388 -17.12 -6.24 -6.97
N ALA A 389 -17.78 -7.30 -6.50
CA ALA A 389 -19.14 -7.23 -5.94
C ALA A 389 -19.15 -6.56 -4.55
N HIS A 390 -19.23 -5.23 -4.52
CA HIS A 390 -19.43 -4.46 -3.29
C HIS A 390 -20.76 -3.70 -3.37
N GLU A 391 -21.62 -3.89 -2.37
CA GLU A 391 -22.83 -3.09 -2.21
C GLU A 391 -22.53 -1.79 -1.47
N PHE A 392 -22.98 -0.67 -2.03
CA PHE A 392 -22.82 0.66 -1.45
C PHE A 392 -23.97 0.97 -0.48
N PRO A 393 -23.73 1.10 0.84
CA PRO A 393 -24.74 1.61 1.76
C PRO A 393 -24.93 3.13 1.57
N ASN A 394 -26.16 3.58 1.28
CA ASN A 394 -26.52 4.98 1.01
C ASN A 394 -25.78 5.61 -0.19
N ARG A 395 -25.89 4.99 -1.37
CA ARG A 395 -25.17 5.35 -2.63
C ARG A 395 -25.21 6.84 -2.95
N GLU A 396 -26.40 7.41 -3.00
CA GLU A 396 -26.62 8.82 -3.38
C GLU A 396 -25.92 9.81 -2.45
N ARG A 397 -25.95 9.54 -1.15
CA ARG A 397 -25.30 10.41 -0.15
C ARG A 397 -23.79 10.37 -0.30
N GLN A 398 -23.22 9.18 -0.50
CA GLN A 398 -21.77 9.03 -0.69
C GLN A 398 -21.29 9.69 -1.97
N CYS A 399 -22.06 9.58 -3.07
CA CYS A 399 -21.77 10.31 -4.30
C CYS A 399 -21.67 11.82 -4.04
N ARG A 400 -22.71 12.41 -3.44
CA ARG A 400 -22.76 13.84 -3.12
C ARG A 400 -21.54 14.27 -2.32
N ASP A 401 -21.19 13.48 -1.29
CA ASP A 401 -20.02 13.72 -0.46
C ASP A 401 -18.70 13.61 -1.27
N TYR A 402 -18.58 12.67 -2.20
CA TYR A 402 -17.38 12.53 -3.04
C TYR A 402 -17.22 13.66 -4.05
N VAL A 403 -18.30 14.07 -4.71
CA VAL A 403 -18.30 15.22 -5.65
C VAL A 403 -17.92 16.51 -4.91
N LEU A 404 -18.50 16.74 -3.72
CA LEU A 404 -18.18 17.88 -2.87
C LEU A 404 -16.69 17.90 -2.48
N LEU A 405 -16.15 16.74 -2.07
CA LEU A 405 -14.74 16.62 -1.70
C LEU A 405 -13.79 16.80 -2.87
N LEU A 406 -14.16 16.37 -4.09
CA LEU A 406 -13.37 16.62 -5.29
C LEU A 406 -13.35 18.11 -5.66
N ARG A 407 -14.51 18.76 -5.65
CA ARG A 407 -14.63 20.21 -5.85
C ARG A 407 -13.77 20.99 -4.87
N ASP A 408 -13.93 20.73 -3.57
CA ASP A 408 -13.24 21.49 -2.53
C ASP A 408 -11.73 21.32 -2.64
N LYS A 409 -11.27 20.11 -2.98
CA LYS A 409 -9.86 19.81 -3.25
C LYS A 409 -9.34 20.56 -4.49
N TYR A 410 -10.12 20.63 -5.57
CA TYR A 410 -9.76 21.42 -6.77
C TYR A 410 -9.69 22.91 -6.45
N ILE A 411 -10.69 23.47 -5.77
CA ILE A 411 -10.73 24.88 -5.37
C ILE A 411 -9.53 25.25 -4.48
N GLU A 412 -9.17 24.38 -3.52
CA GLU A 412 -7.98 24.61 -2.68
C GLU A 412 -6.68 24.71 -3.50
N GLN A 413 -6.57 23.92 -4.56
CA GLN A 413 -5.41 23.93 -5.45
C GLN A 413 -5.37 25.17 -6.32
N GLU A 414 -6.50 25.58 -6.88
CA GLU A 414 -6.61 26.82 -7.64
C GLU A 414 -6.30 28.04 -6.77
N ILE A 415 -6.81 28.08 -5.54
CA ILE A 415 -6.45 29.12 -4.57
C ILE A 415 -4.94 29.15 -4.33
N GLN A 416 -4.30 27.99 -4.21
CA GLN A 416 -2.84 27.93 -4.02
C GLN A 416 -2.07 28.33 -5.28
N HIS A 417 -2.54 27.96 -6.46
CA HIS A 417 -1.97 28.35 -7.74
C HIS A 417 -1.99 29.88 -7.91
N GLN A 418 -3.16 30.49 -7.70
CA GLN A 418 -3.35 31.94 -7.76
C GLN A 418 -2.49 32.69 -6.72
N LYS A 419 -2.37 32.15 -5.49
CA LYS A 419 -1.46 32.71 -4.47
C LYS A 419 0.01 32.65 -4.88
N ASN A 420 0.43 31.56 -5.52
CA ASN A 420 1.82 31.41 -5.98
C ASN A 420 2.13 32.40 -7.12
N GLN A 421 1.15 32.72 -7.97
CA GLN A 421 1.31 33.76 -9.01
C GLN A 421 1.48 35.16 -8.41
N LEU A 422 0.78 35.48 -7.31
CA LEU A 422 0.90 36.73 -6.56
C LEU A 422 2.28 36.96 -5.92
N VAL A 423 2.99 35.88 -5.56
CA VAL A 423 4.32 35.94 -4.92
C VAL A 423 5.45 36.09 -5.94
N SER A 424 5.19 35.90 -7.23
CA SER A 424 6.19 36.12 -8.28
C SER A 424 6.34 37.63 -8.60
N ASP A 425 7.58 38.14 -8.49
CA ASP A 425 7.97 39.57 -8.44
C ASP A 425 7.72 40.42 -9.71
N GLN A 426 6.75 40.08 -10.56
CA GLN A 426 6.50 40.73 -11.85
C GLN A 426 5.01 40.94 -12.22
N ALA A 427 4.07 40.77 -11.28
CA ALA A 427 2.64 40.99 -11.57
C ALA A 427 2.30 42.50 -11.57
N SER A 428 1.81 43.03 -12.70
CA SER A 428 1.26 44.40 -12.80
C SER A 428 0.09 44.62 -11.83
N GLU A 429 -0.17 45.87 -11.44
CA GLU A 429 -1.29 46.21 -10.52
C GLU A 429 -2.64 45.67 -11.01
N GLU A 430 -2.89 45.69 -12.32
CA GLU A 430 -4.10 45.13 -12.94
C GLU A 430 -4.19 43.61 -12.72
N LYS A 431 -3.08 42.88 -12.86
CA LYS A 431 -3.02 41.42 -12.68
C LYS A 431 -3.19 41.03 -11.21
N GLN A 432 -2.71 41.84 -10.28
CA GLN A 432 -2.93 41.62 -8.84
C GLN A 432 -4.40 41.81 -8.46
N LEU A 433 -5.08 42.78 -9.06
CA LEU A 433 -6.50 43.05 -8.84
C LEU A 433 -7.36 41.90 -9.39
N GLU A 434 -7.02 41.39 -10.58
CA GLU A 434 -7.67 40.23 -11.20
C GLU A 434 -7.50 38.95 -10.36
N ILE A 435 -6.27 38.62 -9.94
CA ILE A 435 -6.01 37.44 -9.10
C ILE A 435 -6.75 37.55 -7.76
N THR A 436 -6.82 38.74 -7.16
CA THR A 436 -7.54 38.94 -5.90
C THR A 436 -9.04 38.70 -6.06
N ARG A 437 -9.63 39.13 -7.19
CA ARG A 437 -11.03 38.85 -7.53
C ARG A 437 -11.28 37.35 -7.69
N VAL A 438 -10.44 36.65 -8.46
CA VAL A 438 -10.51 35.20 -8.65
C VAL A 438 -10.41 34.45 -7.31
N LEU A 439 -9.51 34.87 -6.41
CA LEU A 439 -9.38 34.30 -5.06
C LEU A 439 -10.63 34.49 -4.19
N MET A 440 -11.32 35.64 -4.31
CA MET A 440 -12.57 35.88 -3.59
C MET A 440 -13.69 34.97 -4.12
N ASP A 441 -13.81 34.83 -5.44
CA ASP A 441 -14.81 33.97 -6.08
C ASP A 441 -14.58 32.49 -5.74
N LEU A 442 -13.33 32.00 -5.79
CA LEU A 442 -12.98 30.63 -5.39
C LEU A 442 -13.30 30.34 -3.92
N ARG A 443 -13.05 31.30 -3.01
CA ARG A 443 -13.41 31.15 -1.59
C ARG A 443 -14.92 31.13 -1.37
N ARG A 444 -15.68 31.89 -2.17
CA ARG A 444 -17.14 31.89 -2.13
C ARG A 444 -17.69 30.52 -2.60
N LEU A 445 -17.22 30.04 -3.74
CA LEU A 445 -17.62 28.75 -4.32
C LEU A 445 -17.37 27.55 -3.39
N LYS A 446 -16.32 27.60 -2.55
CA LYS A 446 -16.02 26.56 -1.57
C LYS A 446 -17.09 26.41 -0.48
N VAL A 447 -17.70 27.53 -0.07
CA VAL A 447 -18.68 27.55 1.03
C VAL A 447 -20.10 27.33 0.52
N GLU A 448 -20.34 27.58 -0.76
CA GLU A 448 -21.62 27.32 -1.42
C GLU A 448 -21.89 25.81 -1.56
N PRO A 449 -23.17 25.37 -1.50
CA PRO A 449 -23.54 23.99 -1.81
C PRO A 449 -23.24 23.66 -3.27
N LEU A 450 -23.14 22.36 -3.60
CA LEU A 450 -23.06 21.93 -5.00
C LEU A 450 -24.26 22.48 -5.76
N SER A 451 -23.97 23.24 -6.81
CA SER A 451 -24.96 23.78 -7.74
C SER A 451 -24.76 23.09 -9.09
N PRO A 452 -25.82 22.91 -9.89
CA PRO A 452 -25.67 22.39 -11.24
C PRO A 452 -24.69 23.25 -12.04
N LEU A 453 -23.84 22.60 -12.83
CA LEU A 453 -23.01 23.26 -13.82
C LEU A 453 -23.94 23.95 -14.82
N ALA A 454 -23.64 25.19 -15.19
CA ALA A 454 -24.41 25.88 -16.23
C ALA A 454 -24.29 25.08 -17.53
N ASP A 455 -25.42 24.80 -18.20
CA ASP A 455 -25.51 23.99 -19.43
C ASP A 455 -24.27 24.21 -20.33
N SER A 456 -23.42 23.19 -20.38
CA SER A 456 -22.24 23.11 -21.24
C SER A 456 -22.55 22.36 -22.52
#